data_AF-A0A1C5H8V6-F1
#
_entry.id   AF-A0A1C5H8V6-F1
#
_cell.length_a   1.000
_cell.length_b   1.000
_cell.length_c   1.000
_cell.angle_alpha   90.00
_cell.angle_beta   90.00
_cell.angle_gamma   90.00
#
_symmetry.space_group_name_H-M   'P 1'
#
loop_
_entity.id
_entity.type
_entity.pdbx_description
1 polymer ?
#
loop_
_entity_poly.entity_id
_entity_poly.type
_entity_poly.pdbx_seq_one_letter_code
_entity_poly.pdbx_strand_id
1 'polypeptide(L)' 'MDGNVAVADADADADDILFCHPPRVVTRRLCGCGEDYPCFDVRFARLVKAARVRTAR' A
#
# COMPACT_ATOMS: atom_id res chain seq x y z
N MET A 1 26.29 51.32 -10.93
CA MET A 1 26.36 50.01 -10.24
C MET A 1 25.08 49.31 -10.60
N ASP A 2 25.01 48.90 -11.86
CA ASP A 2 23.79 48.39 -12.47
C ASP A 2 23.96 46.88 -12.50
N GLY A 3 23.48 46.27 -11.42
CA GLY A 3 23.51 44.82 -11.24
C GLY A 3 22.59 44.19 -12.28
N ASN A 4 23.20 43.65 -13.33
CA ASN A 4 22.54 42.79 -14.29
C ASN A 4 22.18 41.46 -13.59
N VAL A 5 20.99 41.41 -12.99
CA VAL A 5 20.38 40.12 -12.61
C VAL A 5 19.94 39.48 -13.91
N ALA A 6 20.74 38.54 -14.39
CA ALA A 6 20.30 37.59 -15.39
C ALA A 6 19.05 36.89 -14.81
N VAL A 7 17.88 37.23 -15.35
CA VAL A 7 16.69 36.41 -15.16
C VAL A 7 16.96 35.17 -15.99
N ALA A 8 17.62 34.19 -15.39
CA ALA A 8 17.68 32.85 -15.95
C ALA A 8 16.24 32.38 -16.10
N ASP A 9 15.89 31.97 -17.32
CA ASP A 9 14.54 31.59 -17.72
C ASP A 9 13.92 30.64 -16.68
N ALA A 10 12.85 31.10 -16.05
CA ALA A 10 12.21 30.48 -14.89
C ALA A 10 11.30 29.29 -15.26
N ASP A 11 11.65 28.54 -16.30
CA ASP A 11 10.75 27.55 -16.93
C ASP A 11 11.38 26.14 -17.08
N ALA A 12 12.55 25.88 -16.49
CA ALA A 12 13.30 24.63 -16.71
C ALA A 12 13.14 23.52 -15.66
N ASP A 13 12.31 23.70 -14.61
CA ASP A 13 12.23 22.75 -13.48
C ASP A 13 10.84 22.09 -13.27
N ALA A 14 9.87 22.30 -14.17
CA ALA A 14 8.47 21.90 -13.94
C ALA A 14 7.95 20.73 -14.79
N ASP A 15 8.82 19.93 -15.41
CA ASP A 15 8.43 18.77 -16.23
C ASP A 15 8.68 17.40 -15.58
N ASP A 16 8.98 17.35 -14.28
CA ASP A 16 8.88 16.10 -13.52
C ASP A 16 7.41 15.78 -13.27
N ILE A 17 6.76 15.24 -14.31
CA ILE A 17 5.46 14.60 -14.21
C ILE A 17 5.61 13.48 -13.18
N LEU A 18 5.21 13.76 -11.94
CA LEU A 18 4.95 12.74 -10.94
C LEU A 18 3.82 11.90 -11.48
N PHE A 19 4.16 10.80 -12.18
CA PHE A 19 3.20 9.81 -12.61
C PHE A 19 2.52 9.28 -11.35
N CYS A 20 1.37 9.87 -11.00
CA CYS A 20 0.50 9.32 -9.99
C CYS A 20 0.18 7.90 -10.43
N HIS A 21 0.63 6.93 -9.63
CA HIS A 21 0.19 5.56 -9.79
C HIS A 21 -1.35 5.57 -9.90
N PRO A 22 -1.95 4.77 -10.81
CA PRO A 22 -3.39 4.66 -10.86
C PRO A 22 -3.94 4.40 -9.46
N PRO A 23 -5.07 5.02 -9.07
CA PRO A 23 -5.61 4.86 -7.74
C PRO A 23 -5.77 3.37 -7.45
N ARG A 24 -5.06 2.88 -6.44
CA ARG A 24 -5.18 1.48 -6.03
C ARG A 24 -6.55 1.30 -5.41
N VAL A 25 -7.44 0.57 -6.08
CA VAL A 25 -8.74 0.23 -5.52
C VAL A 25 -8.52 -0.76 -4.37
N VAL A 26 -8.66 -0.29 -3.13
CA VAL A 26 -8.61 -1.15 -1.96
C VAL A 26 -10.03 -1.64 -1.66
N THR A 27 -10.37 -2.83 -2.14
CA THR A 27 -11.63 -3.47 -1.77
C THR A 27 -11.47 -4.14 -0.41
N ARG A 28 -12.24 -3.69 0.60
CA ARG A 28 -12.37 -4.43 1.86
C ARG A 28 -13.12 -5.72 1.60
N ARG A 29 -12.51 -6.85 1.95
CA ARG A 29 -13.17 -8.15 1.95
C ARG A 29 -13.77 -8.36 3.33
N LEU A 30 -15.05 -8.69 3.40
CA LEU A 30 -15.73 -9.03 4.64
C LEU A 30 -15.93 -10.54 4.75
N CYS A 31 -15.81 -11.07 5.96
CA CYS A 31 -16.22 -12.43 6.30
C CYS A 31 -17.74 -12.54 6.37
N GLY A 32 -18.28 -13.78 6.34
CA GLY A 32 -19.72 -14.02 6.54
C GLY A 32 -20.25 -13.55 7.90
N CYS A 33 -19.36 -13.34 8.88
CA CYS A 33 -19.68 -12.74 10.18
C CYS A 33 -19.77 -11.20 10.15
N GLY A 34 -19.47 -10.54 9.02
CA GLY A 34 -19.52 -9.08 8.89
C GLY A 34 -18.22 -8.34 9.26
N GLU A 35 -17.22 -9.02 9.81
CA GLU A 35 -15.89 -8.45 10.12
C GLU A 35 -14.97 -8.41 8.90
N ASP A 36 -13.90 -7.61 8.98
CA ASP A 36 -12.83 -7.60 7.98
C ASP A 36 -12.17 -8.97 7.85
N TYR A 37 -12.02 -9.42 6.61
CA TYR A 37 -11.28 -10.63 6.29
C TYR A 37 -9.76 -10.37 6.44
N PRO A 38 -9.01 -11.25 7.14
CA PRO A 38 -9.48 -12.43 7.84
C PRO A 38 -9.97 -12.11 9.27
N CYS A 39 -11.21 -12.52 9.60
CA CYS A 39 -11.75 -12.45 10.95
C CYS A 39 -11.04 -13.45 11.88
N PHE A 40 -11.34 -13.38 13.18
CA PHE A 40 -10.71 -14.24 14.19
C PHE A 40 -10.81 -15.73 13.84
N ASP A 41 -12.00 -16.22 13.46
CA ASP A 41 -12.22 -17.63 13.14
C ASP A 41 -11.38 -18.09 11.94
N VAL A 42 -11.27 -17.26 10.90
CA VAL A 42 -10.46 -17.56 9.72
C VAL A 42 -8.98 -17.58 10.09
N ARG A 43 -8.51 -16.67 10.94
CA ARG A 43 -7.13 -16.66 11.44
C ARG A 43 -6.83 -17.92 12.25
N PHE A 44 -7.74 -18.30 13.14
CA PHE A 44 -7.63 -19.53 13.93
C PHE A 44 -7.58 -20.77 13.04
N ALA A 45 -8.51 -20.89 12.09
CA ALA A 45 -8.54 -22.01 11.14
C ALA A 45 -7.24 -22.11 10.31
N ARG A 46 -6.68 -20.98 9.88
CA ARG A 46 -5.38 -20.94 9.19
C ARG A 46 -4.24 -21.41 10.08
N LEU A 47 -4.24 -21.01 11.36
CA LEU A 47 -3.23 -21.43 12.33
C LEU A 47 -3.29 -22.94 12.59
N VAL A 48 -4.49 -23.48 12.82
CA VAL A 48 -4.69 -24.93 13.01
C VAL A 48 -4.29 -25.70 11.76
N LYS A 49 -4.68 -25.23 10.56
CA LYS A 49 -4.27 -25.85 9.29
C LYS A 49 -2.75 -25.86 9.09
N ALA A 50 -2.06 -24.81 9.54
CA ALA A 50 -0.61 -24.70 9.45
C ALA A 50 0.12 -25.53 10.52
N ALA A 51 -0.53 -25.82 11.65
CA ALA A 51 0.04 -26.61 12.72
C ALA A 51 0.27 -28.05 12.25
N ARG A 52 1.53 -28.42 12.03
CA ARG A 52 1.94 -29.81 11.88
C ARG A 52 1.97 -30.44 13.27
N VAL A 53 0.99 -31.28 13.58
CA VAL A 53 1.01 -32.07 14.81
C VAL A 53 2.21 -33.02 14.72
N ARG A 54 3.25 -32.73 15.50
CA ARG A 54 4.29 -33.72 15.76
C ARG A 54 3.67 -34.78 16.67
N THR A 55 3.32 -35.93 16.11
CA THR A 55 2.96 -37.10 16.90
C THR A 55 4.17 -37.45 17.77
N ALA A 56 4.07 -37.21 19.07
CA ALA A 56 5.04 -37.72 20.02
C ALA A 56 4.89 -39.25 20.01
N ARG A 57 5.96 -39.95 19.66
CA ARG A 57 6.06 -41.41 19.68
C ARG A 57 6.62 -41.85 21.02
#